data_AF-A0A1W2CJG2-F1
#
_entry.id   AF-A0A1W2CJG2-F1
#
_cell.length_a   1.000
_cell.length_b   1.000
_cell.length_c   1.000
_cell.angle_alpha   90.00
_cell.angle_beta   90.00
_cell.angle_gamma   90.00
#
_symmetry.space_group_name_H-M   'P 1'
#
loop_
_entity.id
_entity.type
_entity.pdbx_description
1 polymer ?
#
loop_
_entity_poly.entity_id
_entity_poly.type
_entity_poly.pdbx_seq_one_letter_code
_entity_poly.pdbx_strand_id
1 'polypeptide(L)' 'MAGQTTTTLVGNLTADPELTFAPSGAAVVNFTVASTARVFDTA' A
#
# COMPACT_ATOMS: atom_id res chain seq x y z
N MET A 1 -14.00 -11.31 -9.33
CA MET A 1 -13.10 -12.06 -8.44
C MET A 1 -12.41 -13.24 -9.16
N ALA A 2 -11.98 -13.05 -10.41
CA ALA A 2 -11.17 -14.02 -11.15
C ALA A 2 -10.07 -13.23 -11.88
N GLY A 3 -8.80 -13.56 -11.65
CA GLY A 3 -7.64 -12.89 -12.27
C GLY A 3 -7.04 -11.70 -11.50
N GLN A 4 -7.47 -11.42 -10.26
CA GLN A 4 -6.81 -10.42 -9.41
C GLN A 4 -5.62 -11.04 -8.66
N THR A 5 -4.44 -10.47 -8.80
CA THR A 5 -3.26 -10.83 -8.02
C THR A 5 -3.35 -10.16 -6.66
N THR A 6 -3.58 -10.94 -5.61
CA THR A 6 -3.51 -10.46 -4.23
C THR A 6 -2.06 -10.37 -3.81
N THR A 7 -1.63 -9.18 -3.38
CA THR A 7 -0.28 -8.94 -2.85
C THR A 7 -0.37 -8.49 -1.40
N THR A 8 0.42 -9.10 -0.52
CA THR A 8 0.56 -8.68 0.88
C THR A 8 1.74 -7.72 0.99
N LEU A 9 1.53 -6.57 1.62
CA LEU A 9 2.56 -5.54 1.85
C LEU A 9 2.72 -5.31 3.35
N VAL A 10 3.98 -5.19 3.81
CA VAL A 10 4.33 -4.82 5.19
C VAL A 10 5.34 -3.69 5.15
N GLY A 11 5.09 -2.64 5.94
CA GLY A 11 5.93 -1.45 5.99
C GLY A 11 5.28 -0.31 6.77
N ASN A 12 5.85 0.89 6.65
CA ASN A 12 5.38 2.10 7.32
C ASN A 12 4.75 3.06 6.31
N LEU A 13 3.75 3.84 6.75
CA LEU A 13 3.23 4.95 5.96
C LEU A 13 4.23 6.11 5.97
N THR A 14 4.51 6.69 4.81
CA THR A 14 5.45 7.82 4.71
C THR A 14 4.82 9.17 5.02
N ALA A 15 3.49 9.26 4.94
CA ALA A 15 2.68 10.44 5.22
C ALA A 15 1.24 10.02 5.55
N ASP A 16 0.41 10.98 5.95
CA ASP A 16 -1.02 10.76 6.15
C ASP A 16 -1.69 10.35 4.82
N PRO A 17 -2.63 9.38 4.82
CA PRO A 17 -3.36 8.98 3.62
C PRO A 17 -4.25 10.11 3.07
N GLU A 18 -4.31 10.24 1.75
CA GLU A 18 -5.18 11.21 1.07
C GLU A 18 -6.50 10.55 0.67
N LEU A 19 -7.62 11.10 1.15
CA LEU A 19 -8.98 10.65 0.82
C LEU A 19 -9.58 11.52 -0.30
N THR A 20 -10.09 10.88 -1.33
CA THR A 20 -10.80 11.53 -2.45
C THR A 20 -12.08 10.77 -2.76
N PHE A 21 -13.07 11.45 -3.36
CA PHE A 21 -14.31 10.82 -3.83
C PHE A 21 -14.34 10.77 -5.36
N ALA A 22 -14.58 9.59 -5.91
CA ALA A 22 -14.81 9.43 -7.33
C ALA A 22 -16.14 10.08 -7.75
N PRO A 23 -16.35 10.41 -9.04
CA PRO A 23 -17.62 10.97 -9.52
C PRO A 23 -18.85 10.10 -9.24
N SER A 24 -18.65 8.80 -9.06
CA SER A 24 -19.70 7.85 -8.64
C SER A 24 -20.06 7.93 -7.16
N GLY A 25 -19.38 8.78 -6.37
CA GLY A 25 -19.54 8.90 -4.92
C GLY A 25 -18.72 7.89 -4.11
N ALA A 26 -17.95 7.00 -4.75
CA ALA A 26 -17.11 6.03 -4.05
C ALA A 26 -15.89 6.70 -3.41
N ALA A 27 -15.60 6.37 -2.15
CA ALA A 27 -14.40 6.81 -1.45
C ALA A 27 -13.16 6.05 -1.94
N VAL A 28 -12.09 6.77 -2.22
CA VAL A 28 -10.78 6.24 -2.65
C VAL A 28 -9.70 6.86 -1.77
N VAL A 29 -8.81 6.03 -1.24
CA VAL A 29 -7.68 6.47 -0.41
C VAL A 29 -6.38 6.13 -1.11
N ASN A 30 -5.50 7.13 -1.25
CA ASN A 30 -4.15 6.95 -1.74
C ASN A 30 -3.16 7.04 -0.57
N PHE A 31 -2.23 6.09 -0.49
CA PHE A 31 -1.17 6.09 0.51
C PHE A 31 0.09 5.40 -0.03
N THR A 32 1.23 5.76 0.53
CA THR A 32 2.53 5.20 0.16
C THR A 32 3.09 4.40 1.32
N VAL A 33 3.48 3.14 1.05
CA VAL A 33 4.11 2.24 2.03
C VAL A 33 5.59 2.13 1.73
N ALA A 34 6.43 2.51 2.68
CA ALA A 34 7.86 2.23 2.64
C ALA A 34 8.13 0.85 3.27
N SER A 35 8.67 -0.08 2.47
CA SER A 35 9.07 -1.41 2.92
C SER A 35 10.60 -1.55 2.90
N THR A 36 11.21 -1.73 4.07
CA THR A 36 12.66 -1.95 4.19
C THR A 36 12.92 -3.43 4.48
N ALA A 37 13.40 -4.15 3.47
CA ALA A 37 13.81 -5.54 3.66
C ALA A 37 15.00 -5.62 4.62
N ARG A 38 14.94 -6.54 5.58
CA ARG A 38 16.06 -6.87 6.47
C ARG A 38 16.49 -8.29 6.16
N VAL A 39 17.73 -8.43 5.73
CA VAL A 39 18.36 -9.73 5.44
C VAL A 39 19.56 -9.86 6.36
N PHE A 40 19.74 -11.05 6.93
CA PHE A 40 20.90 -11.37 7.74
C PHE A 40 22.13 -11.48 6.83
N ASP A 41 23.19 -10.71 7.12
CA ASP A 41 24.46 -10.80 6.41
C ASP A 41 25.30 -11.92 7.03
N THR A 42 25.76 -12.87 6.21
CA THR A 42 26.44 -14.10 6.65
C THR A 42 27.95 -14.09 6.35
N ALA A 43 28.55 -12.93 6.09
CA ALA A 43 29.97 -12.80 5.76
C ALA A 43 30.92 -13.16 6.91
#